data_AF-A0A944IAW4-F1
#
_entry.id   AF-A0A944IAW4-F1
#
_cell.length_a   1.000
_cell.length_b   1.000
_cell.length_c   1.000
_cell.angle_alpha   90.00
_cell.angle_beta   90.00
_cell.angle_gamma   90.00
#
_symmetry.space_group_name_H-M   'P 1'
#
loop_
_entity.id
_entity.type
_entity.pdbx_description
1 polymer ?
#
loop_
_entity_poly.entity_id
_entity_poly.type
_entity_poly.pdbx_seq_one_letter_code
_entity_poly.pdbx_strand_id
1 'polypeptide(L)'
;MSDKARTLFDALDLDQDGTLTRAEVVGALRAKGPTLAAQGVIPFWGVGTADDASALFDEADQNGDRVLTFEEFAALVNRRFGW
;
A
#
# COMPACT_ATOMS: atom_id res chain seq x y z
N MET A 1 -6.89 0.26 -16.09
CA MET A 1 -7.14 0.95 -14.81
C MET A 1 -7.15 -0.12 -13.75
N SER A 2 -6.10 -0.15 -12.94
CA SER A 2 -5.48 -1.39 -12.47
C SER A 2 -6.27 -2.03 -11.30
N ASP A 3 -7.13 -3.00 -11.59
CA ASP A 3 -7.94 -3.76 -10.61
C ASP A 3 -7.11 -4.36 -9.46
N LYS A 4 -5.84 -4.66 -9.75
CA LYS A 4 -4.86 -5.15 -8.76
C LYS A 4 -4.49 -4.10 -7.74
N ALA A 5 -4.27 -2.85 -8.17
CA ALA A 5 -3.98 -1.73 -7.26
C ALA A 5 -5.20 -1.44 -6.38
N ARG A 6 -6.42 -1.57 -6.91
CA ARG A 6 -7.66 -1.37 -6.14
C ARG A 6 -7.90 -2.46 -5.12
N THR A 7 -7.69 -3.72 -5.48
CA THR A 7 -7.78 -4.86 -4.54
C THR A 7 -6.75 -4.74 -3.42
N LEU A 8 -5.53 -4.27 -3.75
CA LEU A 8 -4.49 -4.00 -2.77
C LEU A 8 -4.85 -2.87 -1.84
N PHE A 9 -5.33 -1.77 -2.40
CA PHE A 9 -5.73 -0.59 -1.67
C PHE A 9 -6.81 -0.93 -0.66
N ASP A 10 -7.89 -1.59 -1.11
CA ASP A 10 -9.01 -2.03 -0.27
C ASP A 10 -8.58 -3.07 0.79
N ALA A 11 -7.54 -3.86 0.52
CA ALA A 11 -7.02 -4.81 1.52
C ALA A 11 -6.20 -4.14 2.63
N LEU A 12 -5.63 -2.96 2.36
CA LEU A 12 -4.84 -2.17 3.29
C LEU A 12 -5.70 -1.13 4.02
N ASP A 13 -6.74 -0.62 3.37
CA ASP A 13 -7.70 0.35 3.88
C ASP A 13 -8.64 -0.35 4.87
N LEU A 14 -8.41 -0.14 6.17
CA LEU A 14 -9.13 -0.85 7.23
C LEU A 14 -10.47 -0.21 7.55
N ASP A 15 -10.57 1.10 7.38
CA ASP A 15 -11.75 1.91 7.67
C ASP A 15 -12.56 2.27 6.43
N GLN A 16 -12.06 1.91 5.24
CA GLN A 16 -12.70 2.12 3.94
C GLN A 16 -12.99 3.60 3.66
N ASP A 17 -12.10 4.50 4.10
CA ASP A 17 -12.26 5.94 3.89
C ASP A 17 -11.74 6.40 2.52
N GLY A 18 -11.08 5.50 1.77
CA GLY A 18 -10.53 5.80 0.46
C GLY A 18 -9.15 6.45 0.51
N THR A 19 -8.51 6.48 1.68
CA THR A 19 -7.12 6.86 1.91
C THR A 19 -6.39 5.76 2.66
N LEU A 20 -5.07 5.75 2.56
CA LEU A 20 -4.22 4.85 3.33
C LEU A 20 -3.33 5.68 4.22
N THR A 21 -3.53 5.57 5.53
CA THR A 21 -2.64 6.16 6.51
C THR A 21 -1.48 5.22 6.80
N ARG A 22 -0.37 5.79 7.29
CA ARG A 22 0.77 4.99 7.76
C ARG A 22 0.36 3.97 8.84
N ALA A 23 -0.63 4.32 9.66
CA ALA A 23 -1.14 3.43 10.70
C ALA A 23 -1.93 2.25 10.13
N GLU A 24 -2.82 2.49 9.16
CA GLU A 24 -3.50 1.40 8.44
C GLU A 24 -2.49 0.53 7.71
N VAL A 25 -1.55 1.11 6.97
CA VAL A 25 -0.55 0.36 6.20
C VAL A 25 0.27 -0.53 7.13
N VAL A 26 0.82 0.01 8.23
CA VAL A 26 1.59 -0.80 9.20
C VAL A 26 0.72 -1.84 9.91
N GLY A 27 -0.52 -1.50 10.26
CA GLY A 27 -1.47 -2.41 10.91
C GLY A 27 -1.87 -3.57 9.99
N ALA A 28 -2.24 -3.25 8.75
CA ALA A 28 -2.61 -4.19 7.71
C ALA A 28 -1.42 -5.03 7.25
N LEU A 29 -0.21 -4.49 7.17
CA LEU A 29 1.01 -5.26 6.88
C LEU A 29 1.33 -6.25 8.00
N ARG A 30 1.15 -5.87 9.27
CA ARG A 30 1.31 -6.81 10.39
C ARG A 30 0.24 -7.90 10.41
N ALA A 31 -1.01 -7.54 10.11
CA ALA A 31 -2.14 -8.46 10.18
C ALA A 31 -2.27 -9.35 8.92
N LYS A 32 -2.06 -8.78 7.75
CA LYS A 32 -2.32 -9.38 6.43
C LYS A 32 -1.07 -9.51 5.55
N GLY A 33 0.07 -8.92 5.92
CA GLY A 33 1.33 -9.04 5.17
C GLY A 33 1.72 -10.47 4.77
N PRO A 34 1.73 -11.46 5.68
CA PRO A 34 2.04 -12.85 5.30
C PRO A 34 0.99 -13.45 4.34
N THR A 35 -0.28 -13.07 4.46
CA THR A 35 -1.37 -13.57 3.61
C THR A 35 -1.34 -12.95 2.23
N LEU A 36 -1.21 -11.63 2.14
CA LEU A 36 -1.19 -10.89 0.88
C LEU A 36 0.06 -11.20 0.05
N ALA A 37 1.20 -11.45 0.72
CA ALA A 37 2.42 -11.89 0.05
C ALA A 37 2.37 -13.35 -0.39
N ALA A 38 1.78 -14.23 0.42
CA ALA A 38 1.51 -15.61 0.01
C ALA A 38 0.53 -15.68 -1.17
N GLN A 39 -0.38 -14.71 -1.29
CA GLN A 39 -1.30 -14.59 -2.42
C GLN A 39 -0.66 -13.94 -3.66
N GLY A 40 0.59 -13.46 -3.58
CA GLY A 40 1.28 -12.77 -4.68
C GLY A 40 0.62 -11.45 -5.09
N VAL A 41 -0.24 -10.91 -4.20
CA VAL A 41 -1.02 -9.70 -4.44
C VAL A 41 -0.16 -8.48 -4.11
N ILE A 42 0.61 -8.53 -3.01
CA ILE A 42 1.71 -7.61 -2.74
C ILE A 42 3.05 -8.25 -3.15
N PRO A 43 3.93 -7.50 -3.83
CA PRO A 43 5.33 -7.86 -3.93
C PRO A 43 5.97 -7.97 -2.52
N PHE A 44 7.15 -8.59 -2.44
CA PHE A 44 7.89 -8.83 -1.20
C PHE A 44 8.15 -7.57 -0.34
N TRP A 45 8.06 -6.36 -0.92
CA TRP A 45 8.12 -5.07 -0.21
C TRP A 45 7.01 -4.87 0.83
N GLY A 46 5.82 -5.46 0.64
CA GLY A 46 4.75 -5.50 1.64
C GLY A 46 4.95 -6.57 2.72
N VAL A 47 6.14 -7.16 2.79
CA VAL A 47 6.59 -8.04 3.86
C VAL A 47 7.84 -7.46 4.52
N GLY A 48 7.98 -6.13 4.46
CA GLY A 48 8.99 -5.38 5.17
C GLY A 48 8.57 -5.07 6.60
N THR A 49 9.54 -4.64 7.40
CA THR A 49 9.28 -4.09 8.73
C THR A 49 8.50 -2.77 8.62
N ALA A 50 7.95 -2.25 9.73
CA ALA A 50 7.23 -0.97 9.73
C ALA A 50 8.07 0.21 9.19
N ASP A 51 9.39 0.07 9.21
CA ASP A 51 10.37 1.03 8.71
C ASP A 51 10.43 1.02 7.17
N ASP A 52 10.49 -0.17 6.56
CA ASP A 52 10.42 -0.32 5.10
C ASP A 52 9.10 0.24 4.55
N ALA A 53 7.99 -0.12 5.20
CA ALA A 53 6.66 0.40 4.87
C ALA A 53 6.61 1.92 4.97
N SER A 54 7.29 2.48 5.97
CA SER A 54 7.39 3.93 6.19
C SER A 54 8.18 4.65 5.12
N ALA A 55 9.34 4.13 4.71
CA ALA A 55 10.17 4.73 3.67
C ALA A 55 9.46 4.71 2.31
N LEU A 56 8.73 3.64 2.05
CA LEU A 56 7.93 3.47 0.84
C LEU A 56 6.68 4.33 0.83
N PHE A 57 6.05 4.49 1.99
CA PHE A 57 4.96 5.43 2.16
C PHE A 57 5.44 6.86 1.88
N ASP A 58 6.59 7.26 2.41
CA ASP A 58 7.22 8.56 2.12
C ASP A 58 7.54 8.75 0.63
N GLU A 59 7.95 7.69 -0.07
CA GLU A 59 8.24 7.76 -1.51
C GLU A 59 6.96 7.89 -2.36
N ALA A 60 5.85 7.33 -1.88
CA ALA A 60 4.55 7.40 -2.52
C ALA A 60 3.81 8.70 -2.21
N ASP A 61 4.00 9.22 -1.00
CA ASP A 61 3.47 10.48 -0.50
C ASP A 61 4.21 11.67 -1.14
N GLN A 62 3.79 12.03 -2.36
CA GLN A 62 4.39 13.13 -3.10
C GLN A 62 3.96 14.51 -2.59
N ASN A 63 2.80 14.58 -1.93
CA ASN A 63 2.21 15.82 -1.46
C ASN A 63 2.63 16.12 0.00
N GLY A 64 3.19 15.14 0.73
CA GLY A 64 3.67 15.24 2.10
C GLY A 64 2.55 15.30 3.14
N ASP A 65 1.34 14.86 2.79
CA ASP A 65 0.16 14.92 3.66
C ASP A 65 0.05 13.72 4.60
N ARG A 66 0.97 12.74 4.48
CA ARG A 66 1.04 11.50 5.26
C ARG A 66 -0.17 10.59 5.08
N VAL A 67 -0.93 10.77 4.00
CA VAL A 67 -1.99 9.88 3.55
C VAL A 67 -1.74 9.48 2.09
N LEU A 68 -2.09 8.25 1.73
CA LEU A 68 -1.98 7.79 0.35
C LEU A 68 -3.37 7.66 -0.24
N THR A 69 -3.69 8.52 -1.18
CA THR A 69 -4.91 8.38 -1.95
C THR A 69 -4.81 7.21 -2.93
N PHE A 70 -5.95 6.70 -3.37
CA PHE A 70 -5.99 5.66 -4.40
C PHE A 70 -5.21 6.05 -5.66
N GLU A 71 -5.23 7.32 -6.04
CA GLU A 71 -4.52 7.84 -7.22
C GLU A 71 -3.00 7.81 -7.04
N GLU A 72 -2.49 8.25 -5.89
CA GLU A 72 -1.05 8.23 -5.57
C GLU A 72 -0.54 6.80 -5.46
N PHE A 73 -1.31 5.94 -4.79
CA PHE A 73 -1.00 4.53 -4.71
C PHE A 73 -0.96 3.92 -6.12
N ALA A 74 -2.03 4.05 -6.91
CA ALA A 74 -2.11 3.52 -8.27
C ALA A 74 -0.99 4.03 -9.17
N ALA A 75 -0.65 5.32 -9.09
CA ALA A 75 0.45 5.92 -9.83
C ALA A 75 1.80 5.31 -9.45
N LEU A 76 2.06 5.09 -8.15
CA LEU A 76 3.26 4.43 -7.67
C LEU A 76 3.32 2.97 -8.14
N VAL A 77 2.26 2.18 -7.94
CA VAL A 77 2.26 0.75 -8.33
C VAL A 77 2.41 0.61 -9.84
N ASN A 78 1.75 1.47 -10.62
CA ASN A 78 1.90 1.51 -12.08
C ASN A 78 3.33 1.88 -12.48
N ARG A 79 3.93 2.91 -11.88
CA ARG A 79 5.32 3.32 -12.17
C ARG A 79 6.35 2.25 -11.81
N ARG A 80 6.14 1.53 -10.71
CA ARG A 80 7.10 0.57 -10.15
C ARG A 80 6.96 -0.83 -10.76
N PHE A 81 5.74 -1.27 -11.04
CA PHE A 81 5.43 -2.64 -11.48
C PHE A 81 4.86 -2.73 -12.90
N GLY A 82 4.52 -1.60 -13.53
CA GLY A 82 4.07 -1.54 -14.93
C GLY A 82 2.70 -2.20 -15.15
N TRP A 83 1.72 -1.92 -14.30
CA TRP A 83 0.35 -2.46 -14.39
C TRP A 83 -0.65 -1.50 -15.04
#